data_AF-A0A940R7W6-F1
#
_entry.id   AF-A0A940R7W6-F1
#
_cell.length_a   1.000
_cell.length_b   1.000
_cell.length_c   1.000
_cell.angle_alpha   90.00
_cell.angle_beta   90.00
_cell.angle_gamma   90.00
#
_symmetry.space_group_name_H-M   'P 1'
#
loop_
_entity.id
_entity.type
_entity.pdbx_description
1 polymer ?
#
loop_
_entity_poly.entity_id
_entity_poly.type
_entity_poly.pdbx_seq_one_letter_code
_entity_poly.pdbx_strand_id
1 'polypeptide(L)'
;MHRIISLLNEKNHYLEKFYSLNEVELVNFAQGQFDNLQHFYQTRERILDVLKYVDAQIDRAHNDMGETITMAETDRQQVKEALTIKDEYVSRIIEQDIQVLACIEMAKNSIIKELQEVRKNRKAIGGYKTNTFTKRLDEEV
;
A
#
# COMPACT_ATOMS: atom_id res chain seq x y z
N MET A 1 15.77 24.91 17.87
CA MET A 1 16.04 24.67 16.43
C MET A 1 16.65 23.32 16.12
N HIS A 2 17.84 22.96 16.63
CA HIS A 2 18.47 21.66 16.31
C HIS A 2 17.58 20.43 16.60
N ARG A 3 16.74 20.47 17.65
CA ARG A 3 15.75 19.42 17.93
C ARG A 3 14.69 19.29 16.83
N ILE A 4 14.15 20.41 16.35
CA ILE A 4 13.16 20.42 15.25
C ILE A 4 13.79 19.89 13.96
N ILE A 5 15.00 20.33 13.63
CA ILE A 5 15.73 19.85 12.45
C ILE A 5 15.99 18.33 12.55
N SER A 6 16.37 17.84 13.73
CA SER A 6 16.57 16.40 13.97
C SER A 6 15.26 15.62 13.77
N LEU A 7 14.14 16.14 14.29
CA LEU A 7 12.83 15.51 14.11
C LEU A 7 12.35 15.55 12.65
N LEU A 8 12.62 16.62 11.91
CA LEU A 8 12.31 16.71 10.47
C LEU A 8 13.13 15.69 9.66
N ASN A 9 14.40 15.52 9.99
CA ASN A 9 15.24 14.49 9.36
C ASN A 9 14.80 13.08 9.73
N GLU A 10 14.39 12.84 10.98
CA GLU A 10 13.79 11.57 11.40
C GLU A 10 12.49 11.30 10.62
N LYS A 11 11.64 12.31 10.45
CA LYS A 11 10.43 12.20 9.62
C LYS A 11 10.78 11.78 8.19
N ASN A 12 11.77 12.42 7.58
CA ASN A 12 12.22 12.09 6.23
C ASN A 12 12.77 10.67 6.12
N HIS A 13 13.52 10.19 7.12
CA HIS A 13 13.99 8.80 7.18
C HIS A 13 12.85 7.78 7.20
N TYR A 14 11.77 8.05 7.94
CA TYR A 14 10.61 7.17 7.94
C TYR A 14 9.80 7.24 6.64
N LEU A 15 9.75 8.41 5.98
CA LEU A 15 9.18 8.53 4.64
C LEU A 15 9.99 7.76 3.60
N GLU A 16 11.32 7.82 3.65
CA GLU A 16 12.19 7.01 2.79
C GLU A 16 11.97 5.51 2.99
N LYS A 17 11.84 5.06 4.23
CA LYS A 17 11.50 3.65 4.54
C LYS A 17 10.14 3.26 3.96
N PHE A 18 9.14 4.14 4.07
CA PHE A 18 7.82 3.91 3.51
C PHE A 18 7.88 3.78 1.98
N TYR A 19 8.58 4.70 1.32
CA TYR A 19 8.81 4.69 -0.12
C TYR A 19 9.52 3.41 -0.57
N SER A 20 10.58 3.00 0.13
CA SER A 20 11.37 1.81 -0.21
C SER A 20 10.55 0.52 -0.03
N LEU A 21 9.74 0.45 1.03
CA LEU A 21 8.82 -0.66 1.26
C LEU A 21 7.81 -0.79 0.11
N ASN A 22 7.25 0.34 -0.33
CA ASN A 22 6.34 0.38 -1.47
C ASN A 22 7.02 -0.07 -2.77
N GLU A 23 8.26 0.35 -3.05
CA GLU A 23 8.98 -0.09 -4.26
C GLU A 23 9.17 -1.61 -4.31
N VAL A 24 9.59 -2.21 -3.20
CA VAL A 24 9.82 -3.66 -3.11
C VAL A 24 8.52 -4.43 -3.35
N GLU A 25 7.43 -4.03 -2.68
CA GLU A 25 6.16 -4.75 -2.80
C GLU A 25 5.45 -4.49 -4.13
N LEU A 26 5.64 -3.33 -4.76
CA LEU A 26 5.14 -3.09 -6.12
C LEU A 26 5.74 -4.07 -7.14
N VAL A 27 7.03 -4.42 -7.01
CA VAL A 27 7.65 -5.44 -7.85
C VAL A 27 6.99 -6.81 -7.63
N ASN A 28 6.70 -7.17 -6.38
CA ASN A 28 6.00 -8.42 -6.05
C ASN A 28 4.58 -8.43 -6.62
N PHE A 29 3.82 -7.35 -6.44
CA PHE A 29 2.44 -7.24 -6.92
C PHE A 29 2.34 -7.25 -8.44
N ALA A 30 3.31 -6.65 -9.14
CA ALA A 30 3.40 -6.72 -10.60
C ALA A 30 3.60 -8.16 -11.11
N GLN A 31 4.21 -9.03 -10.30
CA GLN A 31 4.38 -10.46 -10.58
C GLN A 31 3.22 -11.33 -10.08
N GLY A 32 2.17 -10.72 -9.51
CA GLY A 32 1.03 -11.44 -8.94
C GLY A 32 1.31 -12.07 -7.58
N GLN A 33 2.41 -11.72 -6.92
CA GLN A 33 2.79 -12.25 -5.61
C GLN A 33 2.21 -11.39 -4.49
N PHE A 34 1.16 -11.89 -3.83
CA PHE A 34 0.45 -11.15 -2.78
C PHE A 34 0.56 -11.81 -1.39
N ASP A 35 1.41 -12.81 -1.22
CA ASP A 35 1.52 -13.59 0.03
C ASP A 35 1.89 -12.71 1.24
N ASN A 36 2.66 -11.65 0.99
CA ASN A 36 3.12 -10.71 2.02
C ASN A 36 2.20 -9.48 2.20
N LEU A 37 1.04 -9.42 1.53
CA LEU A 37 0.16 -8.24 1.55
C LEU A 37 -0.21 -7.78 2.96
N GLN A 38 -0.51 -8.73 3.86
CA GLN A 38 -0.84 -8.43 5.25
C GLN A 38 0.37 -7.85 6.01
N HIS A 39 1.57 -8.38 5.77
CA HIS A 39 2.80 -7.88 6.39
C HIS A 39 3.14 -6.48 5.88
N PHE A 40 3.01 -6.26 4.57
CA PHE A 40 3.16 -4.95 3.93
C PHE A 40 2.22 -3.91 4.57
N TYR A 41 0.93 -4.22 4.66
CA TYR A 41 -0.06 -3.33 5.28
C TYR A 41 0.28 -3.01 6.74
N GLN A 42 0.60 -4.02 7.54
CA GLN A 42 0.95 -3.83 8.95
C GLN A 42 2.22 -3.00 9.14
N THR A 43 3.24 -3.21 8.30
CA THR A 43 4.48 -2.44 8.37
C THR A 43 4.25 -0.98 7.99
N ARG A 44 3.41 -0.71 6.97
CA ARG A 44 3.00 0.65 6.62
C ARG A 44 2.27 1.36 7.76
N GLU A 45 1.30 0.71 8.38
CA GLU A 45 0.58 1.27 9.53
C GLU A 45 1.53 1.65 10.67
N ARG A 46 2.48 0.76 11.00
CA ARG A 46 3.50 1.07 12.02
C ARG A 46 4.35 2.28 11.66
N ILE A 47 4.77 2.41 10.40
CA ILE A 47 5.53 3.59 9.95
C ILE A 47 4.67 4.86 10.08
N LEU A 48 3.38 4.81 9.71
CA LEU A 48 2.47 5.94 9.87
C LEU A 48 2.30 6.34 11.34
N ASP A 49 2.23 5.38 12.25
CA ASP A 49 2.14 5.66 13.69
C ASP A 49 3.41 6.36 14.22
N VAL A 50 4.58 5.94 13.75
CA VAL A 50 5.83 6.64 14.06
C VAL A 50 5.84 8.06 13.48
N LEU A 51 5.38 8.25 12.24
CA LEU A 51 5.27 9.58 11.62
C LEU A 51 4.33 10.50 12.41
N LYS A 52 3.16 9.99 12.85
CA LYS A 52 2.22 10.73 13.72
C LYS A 52 2.88 11.13 15.04
N TYR A 53 3.67 10.23 15.63
CA TYR A 53 4.41 10.53 16.86
C TYR A 53 5.45 11.63 16.63
N VAL A 54 6.24 11.54 15.56
CA VAL A 54 7.26 12.54 15.21
C VAL A 54 6.59 13.90 14.98
N ASP A 55 5.46 13.94 14.28
CA ASP A 55 4.69 15.19 14.08
C ASP A 55 4.23 15.81 15.40
N ALA A 56 3.69 15.00 16.31
CA ALA A 56 3.34 15.49 17.64
C ALA A 56 4.56 16.01 18.43
N GLN A 57 5.75 15.45 18.23
CA GLN A 57 6.98 15.96 18.84
C GLN A 57 7.47 17.26 18.19
N ILE A 58 7.32 17.41 16.88
CA ILE A 58 7.64 18.65 16.16
C ILE A 58 6.73 19.78 16.68
N ASP A 59 5.43 19.54 16.77
CA ASP A 59 4.46 20.52 17.26
C ASP A 59 4.76 20.96 18.70
N ARG A 60 5.08 20.00 19.57
CA ARG A 60 5.51 20.30 20.95
C ARG A 60 6.79 21.13 20.98
N ALA A 61 7.81 20.71 20.24
CA ALA A 61 9.09 21.42 20.19
C ALA A 61 8.97 22.83 19.61
N HIS A 62 8.03 23.04 18.68
CA HIS A 62 7.69 24.36 18.14
C HIS A 62 6.98 25.23 19.19
N ASN A 63 5.98 24.69 19.88
CA ASN A 63 5.23 25.43 20.90
C ASN A 63 6.08 25.79 22.12
N ASP A 64 7.01 24.90 22.52
CA ASP A 64 7.94 25.12 23.63
C ASP A 64 9.00 26.20 23.30
N MET A 65 9.20 26.52 22.02
CA MET A 65 10.26 27.41 21.57
C MET A 65 9.96 28.91 21.79
N GLY A 66 8.71 29.30 22.08
CA GLY A 66 8.33 30.70 22.34
C GLY A 66 8.48 31.63 21.12
N GLU A 67 7.84 32.81 21.15
CA GLU A 67 7.76 33.74 19.99
C GLU A 67 9.10 34.45 19.65
N THR A 68 10.14 34.33 20.48
CA THR A 68 11.35 35.17 20.40
C THR A 68 12.61 34.38 20.02
N ILE A 69 12.55 33.52 19.00
CA ILE A 69 13.74 32.87 18.47
C ILE A 69 14.13 33.49 17.13
N THR A 70 15.23 34.24 17.15
CA THR A 70 15.94 34.66 15.95
C THR A 70 16.59 33.42 15.35
N MET A 71 16.01 32.90 14.26
CA MET A 71 16.56 31.74 13.55
C MET A 71 17.87 32.13 12.84
N ALA A 72 18.93 31.34 13.06
CA ALA A 72 20.14 31.45 12.26
C ALA A 72 19.83 31.08 10.80
N GLU A 73 20.48 31.74 9.85
CA GLU A 73 20.25 31.50 8.42
C GLU A 73 20.57 30.04 8.02
N THR A 74 21.57 29.43 8.67
CA THR A 74 21.91 28.01 8.50
C THR A 74 20.76 27.08 8.90
N ASP A 75 20.12 27.37 10.03
CA ASP A 75 19.00 26.55 10.53
C ASP A 75 17.78 26.69 9.62
N ARG A 76 17.56 27.89 9.08
CA ARG A 76 16.50 28.16 8.12
C ARG A 76 16.69 27.36 6.83
N GLN A 77 17.91 27.32 6.32
CA GLN A 77 18.25 26.55 5.13
C GLN A 77 18.04 25.04 5.36
N GLN A 78 18.48 24.51 6.50
CA GLN A 78 18.28 23.10 6.86
C GLN A 78 16.80 22.72 6.98
N VAL A 79 15.98 23.57 7.59
CA VAL A 79 14.53 23.33 7.66
C VAL A 79 13.92 23.32 6.26
N LYS A 80 14.31 24.26 5.39
CA LYS A 80 13.81 24.33 4.01
C LYS A 80 14.17 23.08 3.20
N GLU A 81 15.40 22.61 3.31
CA GLU A 81 15.86 21.37 2.68
C GLU A 81 15.07 20.17 3.18
N ALA A 82 14.93 20.03 4.51
CA ALA A 82 14.16 18.94 5.09
C ALA A 82 12.68 18.93 4.65
N LEU A 83 12.06 20.10 4.54
CA LEU A 83 10.69 20.22 4.02
C LEU A 83 10.57 19.88 2.54
N THR A 84 11.58 20.24 1.73
CA THR A 84 11.60 19.91 0.30
C THR A 84 11.72 18.40 0.09
N ILE A 85 12.60 17.74 0.85
CA ILE A 85 12.76 16.28 0.84
C ILE A 85 11.45 15.60 1.26
N LYS A 86 10.80 16.11 2.31
CA LYS A 86 9.50 15.61 2.77
C LYS A 86 8.46 15.66 1.64
N ASP A 87 8.34 16.81 0.96
CA ASP A 87 7.36 17.00 -0.10
C ASP A 87 7.62 16.06 -1.28
N GLU A 88 8.88 15.84 -1.64
CA GLU A 88 9.27 14.89 -2.67
C GLU A 88 8.86 13.45 -2.32
N TYR A 89 9.20 12.97 -1.12
CA TYR A 89 8.80 11.61 -0.71
C TYR A 89 7.29 11.45 -0.64
N VAL A 90 6.56 12.44 -0.11
CA VAL A 90 5.10 12.39 -0.04
C VAL A 90 4.48 12.27 -1.44
N SER A 91 4.94 13.09 -2.40
CA SER A 91 4.44 13.02 -3.78
C SER A 91 4.66 11.63 -4.38
N ARG A 92 5.88 11.09 -4.25
CA ARG A 92 6.22 9.78 -4.80
C ARG A 92 5.46 8.63 -4.13
N ILE A 93 5.26 8.68 -2.82
CA ILE A 93 4.48 7.67 -2.08
C ILE A 93 3.03 7.64 -2.56
N ILE A 94 2.43 8.81 -2.80
CA ILE A 94 1.05 8.89 -3.34
C ILE A 94 0.97 8.23 -4.71
N GLU A 95 1.94 8.49 -5.59
CA GLU A 95 2.02 7.85 -6.91
C GLU A 95 2.16 6.33 -6.80
N GLN A 96 3.01 5.84 -5.89
CA GLN A 96 3.15 4.40 -5.63
C GLN A 96 1.85 3.79 -5.12
N ASP A 97 1.11 4.46 -4.24
CA ASP A 97 -0.15 3.96 -3.70
C ASP A 97 -1.23 3.81 -4.78
N ILE A 98 -1.26 4.71 -5.77
CA ILE A 98 -2.12 4.56 -6.95
C ILE A 98 -1.76 3.28 -7.72
N GLN A 99 -0.45 2.98 -7.87
CA GLN A 99 0.01 1.75 -8.54
C GLN A 99 -0.35 0.50 -7.73
N VAL A 100 -0.17 0.53 -6.41
CA VAL A 100 -0.54 -0.59 -5.51
C VAL A 100 -2.04 -0.89 -5.65
N LEU A 101 -2.89 0.13 -5.62
CA LEU A 101 -4.33 -0.03 -5.81
C LEU A 101 -4.67 -0.63 -7.17
N ALA A 102 -4.00 -0.18 -8.24
CA ALA A 102 -4.18 -0.75 -9.58
C ALA A 102 -3.83 -2.24 -9.63
N CYS A 103 -2.70 -2.66 -9.04
CA CYS A 103 -2.30 -4.06 -8.96
C CYS A 103 -3.32 -4.91 -8.20
N ILE A 104 -3.82 -4.42 -7.05
CA ILE A 104 -4.84 -5.11 -6.25
C ILE A 104 -6.15 -5.26 -7.03
N GLU A 105 -6.59 -4.21 -7.72
CA GLU A 105 -7.79 -4.24 -8.55
C GLU A 105 -7.66 -5.24 -9.72
N MET A 106 -6.50 -5.29 -10.37
CA MET A 106 -6.22 -6.29 -11.41
C MET A 106 -6.29 -7.72 -10.87
N ALA A 107 -5.64 -7.98 -9.73
CA ALA A 107 -5.64 -9.29 -9.09
C ALA A 107 -7.06 -9.71 -8.68
N LYS A 108 -7.83 -8.80 -8.06
CA LYS A 108 -9.24 -9.02 -7.71
C LYS A 108 -10.06 -9.42 -8.94
N ASN A 109 -9.89 -8.71 -10.05
CA ASN A 109 -10.62 -8.99 -11.28
C ASN A 109 -10.22 -10.33 -11.91
N SER A 110 -8.95 -10.74 -11.81
CA SER A 110 -8.50 -12.08 -12.25
C SER A 110 -9.20 -13.18 -11.46
N ILE A 111 -9.17 -13.08 -10.12
CA ILE A 111 -9.80 -14.07 -9.22
C ILE A 111 -11.30 -14.19 -9.50
N ILE A 112 -11.99 -13.07 -9.74
CA ILE A 112 -13.44 -13.09 -10.07
C ILE A 112 -13.69 -13.86 -11.37
N LYS A 113 -12.87 -13.66 -12.41
CA LYS A 113 -13.01 -14.39 -13.69
C LYS A 113 -12.78 -15.88 -13.48
N GLU A 114 -11.73 -16.26 -12.76
CA GLU A 114 -11.42 -17.66 -12.44
C GLU A 114 -12.58 -18.34 -11.68
N LEU A 115 -13.15 -17.67 -10.67
CA LEU A 115 -14.31 -18.18 -9.93
C LEU A 115 -15.56 -18.35 -10.81
N GLN A 116 -15.77 -17.43 -11.77
CA GLN A 116 -16.87 -17.56 -12.74
C GLN A 116 -16.66 -18.75 -13.68
N GLU A 117 -15.43 -19.02 -14.11
CA GLU A 117 -15.10 -20.18 -14.94
C GLU A 117 -15.29 -21.50 -14.18
N VAL A 118 -14.82 -21.59 -12.93
CA VAL A 118 -15.07 -22.75 -12.07
C VAL A 118 -16.56 -23.02 -11.91
N ARG A 119 -17.38 -21.97 -11.72
CA ARG A 119 -18.85 -22.10 -11.67
C ARG A 119 -19.44 -22.61 -12.98
N LYS A 120 -18.96 -22.14 -14.14
CA LYS A 120 -19.41 -22.62 -15.46
C LYS A 120 -19.04 -24.09 -15.67
N ASN A 121 -17.80 -24.47 -15.35
CA ASN A 121 -17.30 -25.84 -15.48
C ASN A 121 -18.08 -26.81 -14.59
N ARG A 122 -18.42 -26.41 -13.36
CA ARG A 122 -19.28 -27.21 -12.47
C ARG A 122 -20.68 -27.44 -13.05
N LYS A 123 -21.29 -26.42 -13.68
CA LYS A 123 -22.59 -26.57 -14.36
C LYS A 123 -22.51 -27.53 -15.54
N ALA A 124 -21.45 -27.43 -16.35
CA ALA A 124 -21.23 -28.34 -17.47
C ALA A 124 -21.11 -29.80 -16.99
N ILE A 125 -20.26 -30.08 -15.98
CA ILE A 125 -20.10 -31.42 -15.41
C ILE A 125 -21.41 -31.94 -14.80
N GLY A 126 -22.19 -31.07 -14.14
CA GLY A 126 -23.52 -31.39 -13.65
C GLY A 126 -24.46 -31.85 -14.76
N GLY A 127 -24.47 -31.17 -15.92
CA GLY A 127 -25.26 -31.55 -17.09
C GLY A 127 -24.86 -32.88 -17.73
N TYR A 128 -23.57 -33.24 -17.70
CA TYR A 128 -23.09 -34.53 -18.20
C TYR A 128 -23.47 -35.72 -17.30
N LYS A 129 -23.58 -35.54 -15.97
CA LYS A 129 -23.99 -36.62 -15.06
C LYS A 129 -25.47 -36.99 -15.15
N THR A 130 -26.33 -36.10 -15.67
CA THR A 130 -27.79 -36.31 -15.69
C THR A 130 -28.31 -36.96 -16.98
N ASN A 131 -27.48 -37.13 -18.02
CA ASN A 131 -27.93 -37.66 -19.32
C ASN A 131 -27.68 -39.16 -19.54
N THR A 132 -27.32 -39.90 -18.49
CA THR A 132 -27.24 -41.36 -18.55
C THR A 132 -28.54 -42.00 -18.02
N PHE A 133 -29.26 -42.63 -18.94
CA PHE A 133 -30.29 -43.68 -18.76
C PHE A 133 -31.72 -43.29 -18.37
N THR A 134 -32.47 -42.73 -19.34
CA THR A 134 -33.91 -43.03 -19.53
C THR A 134 -34.29 -43.08 -21.02
N LYS A 135 -33.46 -43.71 -21.88
CA LYS A 135 -33.98 -44.26 -23.13
C LYS A 135 -34.51 -45.67 -22.82
N ARG A 136 -35.81 -45.77 -22.56
CA ARG A 136 -36.52 -47.04 -22.74
C ARG A 136 -36.40 -47.37 -24.22
N LEU A 137 -35.66 -48.44 -24.54
CA LEU A 137 -35.79 -49.11 -25.83
C LEU A 137 -37.18 -49.75 -25.82
N ASP A 138 -38.12 -49.13 -26.50
CA ASP A 138 -39.29 -49.84 -26.99
C ASP A 138 -38.79 -50.70 -28.15
N GLU A 139 -38.51 -51.97 -27.88
CA GLU A 139 -38.40 -52.98 -28.92
C GLU A 139 -39.83 -53.37 -29.32
N GLU A 140 -40.29 -52.85 -30.47
CA GLU A 140 -41.35 -53.50 -31.25
C GLU A 140 -40.77 -54.80 -31.82
N VAL A 141 -41.33 -55.96 -31.46
CA VAL A 141 -42.01 -56.95 -32.32
C VAL A 141 -42.65 -58.02 -31.42
#